data_AF-L5MGS3-F1
#
_entry.id   AF-L5MGS3-F1
#
_cell.length_a   1.000
_cell.length_b   1.000
_cell.length_c   1.000
_cell.angle_alpha   90.00
_cell.angle_beta   90.00
_cell.angle_gamma   90.00
#
_symmetry.space_group_name_H-M   'P 1'
#
loop_
_entity.id
_entity.type
_entity.pdbx_description
1 polymer ?
#
loop_
_entity_poly.entity_id
_entity_poly.type
_entity_poly.pdbx_seq_one_letter_code
_entity_poly.pdbx_strand_id
1 'polypeptide(L)'
;MAARRLFGATRTWAGWRPRELPDPAAPGRLLVRDYAKKPVLKGGKGGKSGVVSDVLKDPEVCTDPVRLTTHAMGVNIYKEGQDVVLKPDAEYPEWLFQMNVGPPKKLEELDPESWEYWRLLRKHNIWRHNRLSKNRKF
;
A
#
# COMPACT_ATOMS: atom_id res chain seq x y z
N MET A 1 -12.44 -61.87 -20.60
CA MET A 1 -10.98 -61.95 -20.36
C MET A 1 -10.29 -60.82 -21.09
N ALA A 2 -9.24 -60.25 -20.50
CA ALA A 2 -8.38 -59.14 -20.97
C ALA A 2 -9.00 -57.72 -20.80
N ALA A 3 -8.88 -57.07 -19.65
CA ALA A 3 -7.70 -56.50 -18.97
C ALA A 3 -7.39 -55.06 -19.43
N ARG A 4 -7.82 -54.11 -18.58
CA ARG A 4 -7.44 -52.70 -18.54
C ARG A 4 -5.91 -52.56 -18.39
N ARG A 5 -5.30 -51.65 -19.14
CA ARG A 5 -3.98 -51.08 -18.80
C ARG A 5 -3.99 -49.58 -19.07
N LEU A 6 -4.31 -48.81 -18.03
CA LEU A 6 -3.99 -47.38 -17.97
C LEU A 6 -2.50 -47.27 -17.64
N PHE A 7 -1.71 -46.67 -18.53
CA PHE A 7 -0.36 -46.24 -18.23
C PHE A 7 -0.44 -45.01 -17.32
N GLY A 8 -0.25 -45.21 -16.02
CA GLY A 8 -0.03 -44.13 -15.07
C GLY A 8 1.39 -43.58 -15.25
N ALA A 9 1.51 -42.38 -15.79
CA ALA A 9 2.77 -41.64 -15.80
C ALA A 9 3.02 -41.11 -14.38
N THR A 10 3.94 -41.73 -13.65
CA THR A 10 4.48 -41.22 -12.39
C THR A 10 5.39 -40.02 -12.69
N ARG A 11 4.84 -38.81 -12.60
CA ARG A 11 5.67 -37.60 -12.45
C ARG A 11 6.26 -37.60 -11.05
N THR A 12 7.48 -38.09 -10.93
CA THR A 12 8.30 -37.94 -9.74
C THR A 12 8.65 -36.45 -9.59
N TRP A 13 8.13 -35.82 -8.54
CA TRP A 13 8.55 -34.49 -8.12
C TRP A 13 9.93 -34.60 -7.48
N ALA A 14 10.98 -34.53 -8.30
CA ALA A 14 12.33 -34.35 -7.81
C ALA A 14 12.47 -32.92 -7.26
N GLY A 15 12.84 -32.80 -5.98
CA GLY A 15 13.59 -31.66 -5.50
C GLY A 15 12.87 -30.63 -4.62
N TRP A 16 12.10 -31.05 -3.61
CA TRP A 16 11.99 -30.22 -2.40
C TRP A 16 13.17 -30.54 -1.49
N ARG A 17 14.30 -29.83 -1.68
CA ARG A 17 15.32 -29.80 -0.63
C ARG A 17 14.72 -29.08 0.58
N PRO A 18 14.86 -29.59 1.81
CA PRO A 18 14.55 -28.82 3.00
C PRO A 18 15.35 -27.51 2.93
N ARG A 19 14.67 -26.40 3.18
CA ARG A 19 15.33 -25.11 3.33
C ARG A 19 16.09 -25.18 4.65
N GLU A 20 17.36 -25.59 4.58
CA GLU A 20 18.30 -25.59 5.71
C GLU A 20 18.21 -24.22 6.40
N LEU A 21 17.75 -24.23 7.65
CA LEU A 21 17.78 -23.04 8.50
C LEU A 21 19.24 -22.78 8.86
N PRO A 22 19.80 -21.60 8.58
CA PRO A 22 21.19 -21.34 8.91
C PRO A 22 21.38 -21.35 10.43
N ASP A 23 22.35 -22.14 10.86
CA ASP A 23 22.78 -22.32 12.24
C ASP A 23 23.22 -20.97 12.84
N PRO A 24 22.61 -20.49 13.94
CA PRO A 24 22.89 -19.16 14.50
C PRO A 24 24.27 -19.01 15.13
N ALA A 25 25.07 -20.09 15.21
CA ALA A 25 26.37 -20.11 15.88
C ALA A 25 27.58 -19.92 14.96
N ALA A 26 27.42 -19.72 13.65
CA ALA A 26 28.55 -19.48 12.75
C ALA A 26 29.04 -18.01 12.82
N PRO A 27 30.26 -17.74 13.30
CA PRO A 27 30.78 -16.38 13.34
C PRO A 27 31.18 -15.92 11.93
N GLY A 28 30.52 -14.88 11.43
CA GLY A 28 31.07 -14.08 10.31
C GLY A 28 30.16 -13.82 9.10
N ARG A 29 28.87 -14.15 9.11
CA ARG A 29 27.97 -13.78 7.99
C ARG A 29 26.96 -12.71 8.38
N LEU A 30 27.38 -11.45 8.28
CA LEU A 30 26.45 -10.32 8.31
C LEU A 30 25.57 -10.37 7.05
N LEU A 31 24.33 -10.82 7.19
CA LEU A 31 23.31 -10.70 6.15
C LEU A 31 22.85 -9.24 6.08
N VAL A 32 23.56 -8.42 5.31
CA VAL A 32 23.08 -7.10 4.93
C VAL A 32 21.91 -7.27 3.97
N ARG A 33 20.70 -6.92 4.42
CA ARG A 33 19.52 -6.83 3.55
C ARG A 33 19.54 -5.47 2.87
N ASP A 34 20.22 -5.38 1.75
CA ASP A 34 20.13 -4.19 0.89
C ASP A 34 18.76 -4.13 0.21
N TYR A 35 18.05 -3.00 0.35
CA TYR A 35 16.81 -2.74 -0.38
C TYR A 35 17.09 -2.58 -1.89
N ALA A 36 16.13 -2.96 -2.74
CA ALA A 36 16.26 -2.87 -4.19
C ALA A 36 16.57 -1.43 -4.64
N LYS A 37 17.80 -1.20 -5.11
CA LYS A 37 18.21 0.06 -5.75
C LYS A 37 17.64 0.11 -7.16
N LYS A 38 16.98 1.22 -7.51
CA LYS A 38 16.55 1.51 -8.89
C LYS A 38 17.79 1.48 -9.81
N PRO A 39 17.74 0.83 -10.99
CA PRO A 39 18.85 0.82 -11.91
C PRO A 39 19.13 2.26 -12.36
N VAL A 40 20.30 2.77 -12.01
CA VAL A 40 20.82 4.03 -12.56
C VAL A 40 21.22 3.72 -14.00
N LEU A 41 20.35 4.06 -14.94
CA LEU A 41 20.67 4.10 -16.36
C LEU A 41 21.76 5.16 -16.57
N LYS A 42 23.01 4.70 -16.59
CA LYS A 42 24.15 5.50 -17.06
C LYS A 42 24.05 5.58 -18.59
N GLY A 43 23.13 6.41 -19.08
CA GLY A 43 22.87 6.63 -20.50
C GLY A 43 23.61 7.85 -21.00
N GLY A 44 24.65 7.62 -21.80
CA GLY A 44 25.39 8.64 -22.51
C GLY A 44 24.54 9.35 -23.58
N LYS A 45 24.94 10.60 -23.81
CA LYS A 45 24.68 11.47 -24.96
C LYS A 45 24.20 10.76 -26.24
N GLY A 46 22.99 11.11 -26.68
CA GLY A 46 22.56 11.00 -28.09
C GLY A 46 21.47 9.97 -28.36
N GLY A 47 20.21 10.41 -28.42
CA GLY A 47 19.10 9.59 -28.85
C GLY A 47 17.77 10.29 -28.63
N LYS A 48 17.44 11.26 -29.49
CA LYS A 48 16.09 11.81 -29.61
C LYS A 48 15.16 10.72 -30.15
N SER A 49 14.67 9.87 -29.26
CA SER A 49 13.44 9.12 -29.47
C SER A 49 12.49 9.59 -28.39
N GLY A 50 11.54 10.43 -28.78
CA GLY A 50 10.50 10.93 -27.92
C GLY A 50 9.65 9.75 -27.45
N VAL A 51 10.02 9.17 -26.30
CA VAL A 51 9.01 8.66 -25.40
C VAL A 51 8.29 9.92 -24.94
N VAL A 52 7.20 10.24 -25.63
CA VAL A 52 6.12 11.01 -25.05
C VAL A 52 5.90 10.32 -23.72
N SER A 53 6.36 10.95 -22.64
CA SER A 53 5.82 10.68 -21.33
C SER A 53 4.34 10.97 -21.53
N ASP A 54 3.59 9.93 -21.88
CA ASP A 54 2.16 9.98 -22.00
C ASP A 54 1.75 10.47 -20.62
N VAL A 55 1.46 11.77 -20.55
CA VAL A 55 1.17 12.45 -19.30
C VAL A 55 -0.04 11.68 -18.82
N LEU A 56 0.14 10.87 -17.78
CA LEU A 56 -0.93 10.05 -17.24
C LEU A 56 -2.03 11.03 -16.84
N LYS A 57 -3.01 11.20 -17.73
CA LYS A 57 -4.15 12.07 -17.50
C LYS A 57 -5.03 11.31 -16.54
N ASP A 58 -5.37 11.96 -15.44
CA ASP A 58 -6.40 11.44 -14.56
C ASP A 58 -7.69 11.26 -15.37
N PRO A 59 -8.46 10.19 -15.11
CA PRO A 59 -9.70 9.94 -15.83
C PRO A 59 -10.67 11.12 -15.68
N GLU A 60 -11.42 11.40 -16.74
CA GLU A 60 -12.37 12.50 -16.75
C GLU A 60 -13.47 12.28 -15.72
N VAL A 61 -13.63 13.24 -14.81
CA VAL A 61 -14.63 13.19 -13.73
C VAL A 61 -15.94 13.82 -14.20
N CYS A 62 -17.05 13.15 -13.94
CA CYS A 62 -18.39 13.67 -14.23
C CYS A 62 -18.66 14.96 -13.43
N THR A 63 -19.13 16.01 -14.10
CA THR A 63 -19.43 17.32 -13.49
C THR A 63 -20.93 17.51 -13.19
N ASP A 64 -21.76 16.49 -13.46
CA ASP A 64 -23.21 16.59 -13.29
C ASP A 64 -23.62 16.48 -11.80
N PRO A 65 -24.30 17.48 -11.22
CA PRO A 65 -24.59 17.50 -9.79
C PRO A 65 -25.57 16.41 -9.35
N VAL A 66 -26.53 16.04 -10.22
CA VAL A 66 -27.52 15.00 -9.94
C VAL A 66 -26.86 13.62 -9.86
N ARG A 67 -25.86 13.35 -10.71
CA ARG A 67 -25.16 12.06 -10.71
C ARG A 67 -24.26 11.93 -9.49
N LEU A 68 -23.57 13.00 -9.11
CA LEU A 68 -22.68 13.03 -7.94
C LEU A 68 -23.41 12.87 -6.59
N THR A 69 -24.68 13.26 -6.51
CA THR A 69 -25.49 13.13 -5.30
C THR A 69 -26.22 11.79 -5.19
N THR A 70 -26.45 11.10 -6.32
CA THR A 70 -27.19 9.83 -6.35
C THR A 70 -26.26 8.62 -6.41
N HIS A 71 -25.09 8.76 -7.03
CA HIS A 71 -24.14 7.68 -7.26
C HIS A 71 -22.74 8.07 -6.78
N ALA A 72 -21.99 7.09 -6.28
CA ALA A 72 -20.60 7.25 -5.91
C ALA A 72 -19.70 7.07 -7.14
N MET A 73 -19.45 8.18 -7.85
CA MET A 73 -18.58 8.18 -9.03
C MET A 73 -17.12 7.88 -8.63
N GLY A 74 -16.45 7.00 -9.39
CA GLY A 74 -15.04 6.64 -9.15
C GLY A 74 -14.82 5.47 -8.18
N VAL A 75 -15.89 4.87 -7.64
CA VAL A 75 -15.80 3.64 -6.84
C VAL A 75 -15.59 2.41 -7.74
N ASN A 76 -16.23 2.38 -8.91
CA ASN A 76 -16.03 1.31 -9.88
C ASN A 76 -14.77 1.57 -10.74
N ILE A 77 -13.80 0.66 -10.68
CA ILE A 77 -12.52 0.75 -11.42
C ILE A 77 -12.58 -0.10 -12.71
N TYR A 78 -13.57 -0.99 -12.84
CA TYR A 78 -13.70 -1.87 -14.00
C TYR A 78 -14.34 -1.13 -15.17
N LYS A 79 -13.88 -1.42 -16.40
CA LYS A 79 -14.43 -0.85 -17.63
C LYS A 79 -15.90 -1.21 -17.84
N GLU A 80 -16.27 -2.40 -17.42
CA GLU A 80 -17.61 -2.94 -17.48
C GLU A 80 -18.10 -3.06 -16.04
N GLY A 81 -19.07 -2.23 -15.69
CA GLY A 81 -19.68 -2.20 -14.37
C GLY A 81 -20.47 -0.92 -14.18
N GLN A 82 -21.53 -1.01 -13.39
CA GLN A 82 -22.34 0.16 -13.03
C GLN A 82 -21.78 0.81 -11.77
N ASP A 83 -21.85 2.14 -11.71
CA ASP A 83 -21.48 2.88 -10.50
C ASP A 83 -22.44 2.56 -9.34
N VAL A 84 -21.88 2.55 -8.13
CA VAL A 84 -22.64 2.18 -6.93
C VAL A 84 -23.59 3.31 -6.55
N VAL A 85 -24.88 2.98 -6.42
CA VAL A 85 -25.92 3.91 -5.95
C VAL A 85 -25.75 4.16 -4.45
N LEU A 86 -25.86 5.41 -4.02
CA LEU A 86 -25.82 5.76 -2.60
C LEU A 86 -27.10 5.28 -1.91
N LYS A 87 -26.93 4.63 -0.75
CA LYS A 87 -28.02 4.12 0.07
C LYS A 87 -28.55 5.21 1.00
N PRO A 88 -29.75 5.07 1.56
CA PRO A 88 -30.21 5.97 2.61
C PRO A 88 -29.40 5.81 3.90
N ASP A 89 -29.34 6.87 4.72
CA ASP A 89 -28.51 6.93 5.94
C ASP A 89 -28.76 5.79 6.94
N ALA A 90 -29.99 5.26 6.98
CA ALA A 90 -30.38 4.15 7.86
C ALA A 90 -29.68 2.82 7.54
N GLU A 91 -29.20 2.64 6.31
CA GLU A 91 -28.45 1.43 5.93
C GLU A 91 -26.97 1.51 6.31
N TYR A 92 -26.46 2.71 6.60
CA TYR A 92 -25.08 2.89 7.00
C TYR A 92 -24.93 2.71 8.52
N PRO A 93 -23.82 2.12 8.97
CA PRO A 93 -23.60 1.90 10.39
C PRO A 93 -23.39 3.23 11.13
N GLU A 94 -23.89 3.31 12.37
CA GLU A 94 -23.92 4.54 13.17
C GLU A 94 -22.52 5.16 13.40
N TRP A 95 -21.49 4.32 13.55
CA TRP A 95 -20.12 4.78 13.78
C TRP A 95 -19.59 5.69 12.65
N LEU A 96 -20.14 5.58 11.44
CA LEU A 96 -19.77 6.42 10.30
C LEU A 96 -20.03 7.90 10.59
N PHE A 97 -21.18 8.19 11.23
CA PHE A 97 -21.62 9.54 11.55
C PHE A 97 -20.99 10.07 12.85
N GLN A 98 -20.38 9.20 13.65
CA GLN A 98 -19.68 9.56 14.88
C GLN A 98 -18.20 9.89 14.65
N MET A 99 -17.67 9.72 13.42
CA MET A 99 -16.28 10.02 13.10
C MET A 99 -15.99 11.53 13.10
N ASN A 100 -14.77 11.90 13.50
CA ASN A 100 -14.33 13.29 13.41
C ASN A 100 -13.94 13.66 11.97
N VAL A 101 -14.80 14.39 11.27
CA VAL A 101 -14.56 14.95 9.93
C VAL A 101 -13.87 16.33 10.00
N GLY A 102 -13.77 16.90 11.20
CA GLY A 102 -13.13 18.18 11.47
C GLY A 102 -11.61 18.10 11.58
N PRO A 103 -10.98 19.17 12.10
CA PRO A 103 -9.55 19.15 12.37
C PRO A 103 -9.20 18.04 13.38
N PRO A 104 -7.98 17.49 13.32
CA PRO A 104 -7.54 16.49 14.28
C PRO A 104 -7.53 17.09 15.69
N LYS A 105 -7.96 16.28 16.67
CA LYS A 105 -7.96 16.65 18.09
C LYS A 105 -6.55 17.04 18.54
N LYS A 106 -6.45 18.06 19.38
CA LYS A 106 -5.17 18.49 19.95
C LYS A 106 -4.75 17.56 21.09
N LEU A 107 -3.47 17.60 21.45
CA LEU A 107 -2.96 16.79 22.55
C LEU A 107 -3.64 17.12 23.90
N GLU A 108 -3.98 18.40 24.12
CA GLU A 108 -4.62 18.89 25.34
C GLU A 108 -6.08 18.42 25.49
N GLU A 109 -6.74 18.07 24.39
CA GLU A 109 -8.13 17.62 24.35
C GLU A 109 -8.26 16.10 24.52
N LEU A 110 -7.14 15.38 24.39
CA LEU A 110 -7.13 13.92 24.50
C LEU A 110 -6.87 13.48 25.93
N ASP A 111 -7.54 12.40 26.30
CA ASP A 111 -7.35 11.73 27.59
C ASP A 111 -5.94 11.09 27.67
N PRO A 112 -5.14 11.38 28.71
CA PRO A 112 -3.82 10.79 28.90
C PRO A 112 -3.77 9.26 28.95
N GLU A 113 -4.87 8.62 29.33
CA GLU A 113 -4.96 7.14 29.39
C GLU A 113 -5.28 6.51 28.01
N SER A 114 -5.61 7.32 27.01
CA SER A 114 -5.88 6.83 25.65
C SER A 114 -4.60 6.57 24.86
N TRP A 115 -4.59 5.51 24.06
CA TRP A 115 -3.48 5.24 23.12
C TRP A 115 -3.28 6.35 22.07
N GLU A 116 -4.35 7.07 21.72
CA GLU A 116 -4.28 8.17 20.75
C GLU A 116 -3.42 9.33 21.25
N TYR A 117 -3.52 9.64 22.55
CA TYR A 117 -2.72 10.65 23.23
C TYR A 117 -1.23 10.33 23.07
N TRP A 118 -0.83 9.12 23.42
CA TRP A 118 0.57 8.68 23.33
C TRP A 118 1.09 8.64 21.89
N ARG A 119 0.22 8.33 20.91
CA ARG A 119 0.57 8.38 19.49
C ARG A 119 0.86 9.81 19.03
N LEU A 120 0.03 10.79 19.42
CA LEU A 120 0.27 12.20 19.12
C LEU A 120 1.49 12.74 19.86
N LEU A 121 1.68 12.39 21.12
CA LEU A 121 2.86 12.80 21.89
C LEU A 121 4.15 12.30 21.25
N ARG A 122 4.18 11.03 20.81
CA ARG A 122 5.31 10.48 20.05
C ARG A 122 5.55 11.26 18.75
N LYS A 123 4.50 11.60 18.03
CA LYS A 123 4.57 12.41 16.80
C LYS A 123 5.20 13.79 17.06
N HIS A 124 4.79 14.47 18.14
CA HIS A 124 5.37 15.75 18.55
C HIS A 124 6.85 15.62 18.94
N ASN A 125 7.24 14.55 19.63
CA ASN A 125 8.63 14.31 19.98
C ASN A 125 9.51 14.07 18.74
N ILE A 126 9.01 13.32 17.74
CA ILE A 126 9.70 13.15 16.46
C ILE A 126 9.88 14.50 15.75
N TRP A 127 8.82 15.31 15.68
CA TRP A 127 8.91 16.63 15.07
C TRP A 127 9.90 17.55 15.77
N ARG A 128 9.89 17.55 17.11
CA ARG A 128 10.88 18.28 17.91
C ARG A 128 12.28 17.81 17.60
N HIS A 129 12.52 16.50 17.60
CA HIS A 129 13.82 15.92 17.29
C HIS A 129 14.29 16.32 15.89
N ASN A 130 13.44 16.17 14.87
CA ASN A 130 13.75 16.54 13.49
C ASN A 130 14.08 18.04 13.34
N ARG A 131 13.39 18.90 14.09
CA ARG A 131 13.67 20.35 14.10
C ARG A 131 15.04 20.65 14.71
N LEU A 132 15.41 19.97 15.78
CA LEU A 132 16.70 20.14 16.45
C LEU A 132 17.86 19.52 15.66
N SER A 133 17.64 18.35 15.04
CA SER A 133 18.66 17.65 14.26
C SER A 133 18.90 18.29 12.88
N LYS A 134 18.00 19.15 12.40
CA LYS A 134 18.12 19.84 11.11
C LYS A 134 19.44 20.60 10.92
N ASN A 135 20.00 21.15 12.01
CA ASN A 135 21.24 21.94 11.97
C ASN A 135 22.46 21.15 12.45
N ARG A 136 22.31 19.87 12.80
CA ARG A 136 23.44 19.03 13.21
C ARG A 136 24.16 18.51 11.98
N LYS A 137 25.46 18.80 11.87
CA LYS A 137 26.32 18.15 10.90
C LYS A 137 26.81 16.85 11.53
N PHE A 138 26.33 15.74 10.98
CA PHE A 138 26.59 14.35 11.35
C PHE A 138 25.97 13.89 12.69
#